data_AF-A0A951E5N4-F1
#
_entry.id   AF-A0A951E5N4-F1
#
_cell.length_a   1.000
_cell.length_b   1.000
_cell.length_c   1.000
_cell.angle_alpha   90.00
_cell.angle_beta   90.00
_cell.angle_gamma   90.00
#
_symmetry.space_group_name_H-M   'P 1'
#
loop_
_entity.id
_entity.type
_entity.pdbx_description
1 polymer ?
#
loop_
_entity_poly.entity_id
_entity_poly.type
_entity_poly.pdbx_seq_one_letter_code
_entity_poly.pdbx_strand_id
1 'polypeptide(L)'
;MFHPQSYFATTELIHRVLQEAFGETRTSLPHALITFSFDLFHGKIPEFQPCDTAFHDFEHTMQATAAVVDLLAAHRRNPFMTSLKQRDWELAIAASILHDTGYLKRRNDIDGSGAKYSAIHVGRSCFHAWDLLPSFGFTGDELRQIQNAICATAISVCMDELPFRDPREWLIGALVGTGDMLGQMAAEDYPERLAGLYLEFREAAAFSRLQKASFAVHKSLLDLLRGTEKFYSGYVTRMLEQEWKGVYRILDDSHGRNRYIDRIRTNITRVNLMACSLASGHREVVARRFLAE
;
A
#
# COMPACT_ATOMS: atom_id res chain seq x y z
N MET A 1 10.79 4.59 -23.35
CA MET A 1 10.55 3.81 -22.12
C MET A 1 9.05 3.64 -21.99
N PHE A 2 8.54 2.42 -21.81
CA PHE A 2 7.11 2.18 -21.62
C PHE A 2 6.81 2.27 -20.12
N HIS A 3 5.82 3.07 -19.72
CA HIS A 3 5.37 3.19 -18.34
C HIS A 3 3.96 2.58 -18.21
N PRO A 4 3.62 1.95 -17.08
CA PRO A 4 2.27 1.41 -16.85
C PRO A 4 1.24 2.53 -16.73
N GLN A 5 -0.04 2.19 -16.86
CA GLN A 5 -1.13 3.16 -16.76
C GLN A 5 -1.16 3.87 -15.40
N SER A 6 -0.85 3.17 -14.30
CA SER A 6 -0.77 3.75 -12.96
C SER A 6 0.29 4.84 -12.84
N TYR A 7 1.45 4.67 -13.49
CA TYR A 7 2.48 5.71 -13.55
C TYR A 7 1.89 7.02 -14.07
N PHE A 8 1.21 6.98 -15.22
CA PHE A 8 0.63 8.17 -15.83
C PHE A 8 -0.55 8.72 -15.02
N ALA A 9 -1.43 7.85 -14.55
CA ALA A 9 -2.60 8.26 -13.77
C ALA A 9 -2.20 8.94 -12.45
N THR A 10 -1.26 8.36 -11.71
CA THR A 10 -0.77 8.91 -10.44
C THR A 10 0.04 10.18 -10.66
N THR A 11 0.86 10.25 -11.72
CA THR A 11 1.59 11.48 -12.08
C THR A 11 0.63 12.63 -12.41
N GLU A 12 -0.38 12.39 -13.25
CA GLU A 12 -1.37 13.42 -13.62
C GLU A 12 -2.28 13.82 -12.44
N LEU A 13 -2.59 12.88 -11.53
CA LEU A 13 -3.29 13.20 -10.29
C LEU A 13 -2.45 14.12 -9.41
N ILE A 14 -1.20 13.73 -9.12
CA ILE A 14 -0.27 14.52 -8.29
C ILE A 14 -0.06 15.91 -8.87
N HIS A 15 0.19 15.99 -10.18
CA HIS A 15 0.34 17.27 -10.87
C HIS A 15 -0.88 18.17 -10.65
N ARG A 16 -2.08 17.67 -10.94
CA ARG A 16 -3.32 18.43 -10.86
C ARG A 16 -3.58 18.93 -9.44
N VAL A 17 -3.47 18.04 -8.46
CA VAL A 17 -3.79 18.37 -7.07
C VAL A 17 -2.77 19.35 -6.49
N LEU A 18 -1.47 19.18 -6.76
CA LEU A 18 -0.44 20.10 -6.28
C LEU A 18 -0.53 21.47 -6.97
N GLN A 19 -0.87 21.50 -8.26
CA GLN A 19 -1.12 22.75 -8.99
C GLN A 19 -2.33 23.49 -8.40
N GLU A 20 -3.43 22.80 -8.10
CA GLU A 20 -4.63 23.37 -7.45
C GLU A 20 -4.34 23.84 -6.02
N ALA A 21 -3.59 23.04 -5.26
CA ALA A 21 -3.32 23.32 -3.86
C ALA A 21 -2.29 24.44 -3.65
N PHE A 22 -1.19 24.43 -4.41
CA PHE A 22 0.00 25.24 -4.12
C PHE A 22 0.52 26.05 -5.32
N GLY A 23 -0.11 25.91 -6.49
CA GLY A 23 0.36 26.59 -7.71
C GLY A 23 1.60 25.95 -8.35
N GLU A 24 1.93 24.70 -7.99
CA GLU A 24 3.15 24.01 -8.44
C GLU A 24 3.18 23.62 -9.91
N THR A 25 4.37 23.68 -10.52
CA THR A 25 4.64 23.20 -11.88
C THR A 25 5.07 21.72 -11.91
N ARG A 26 5.11 21.10 -13.11
CA ARG A 26 5.45 19.67 -13.33
C ARG A 26 6.87 19.24 -12.93
N THR A 27 7.71 20.15 -12.42
CA THR A 27 9.09 19.87 -11.97
C THR A 27 9.20 19.71 -10.45
N SER A 28 8.09 19.47 -9.74
CA SER A 28 8.10 19.35 -8.29
C SER A 28 8.68 18.02 -7.79
N LEU A 29 9.17 18.03 -6.56
CA LEU A 29 9.77 16.88 -5.88
C LEU A 29 8.91 15.59 -5.98
N PRO A 30 7.57 15.62 -5.81
CA PRO A 30 6.73 14.44 -6.00
C PRO A 30 6.87 13.76 -7.36
N HIS A 31 7.01 14.52 -8.47
CA HIS A 31 7.20 13.95 -9.80
C HIS A 31 8.56 13.24 -9.93
N ALA A 32 9.60 13.83 -9.34
CA ALA A 32 10.92 13.22 -9.28
C ALA A 32 10.90 11.91 -8.48
N LEU A 33 10.16 11.85 -7.37
CA LEU A 33 10.01 10.64 -6.56
C LEU A 33 9.25 9.52 -7.27
N ILE A 34 8.22 9.84 -8.07
CA ILE A 34 7.51 8.82 -8.89
C ILE A 34 8.44 8.25 -9.96
N THR A 35 9.20 9.12 -10.64
CA THR A 35 10.16 8.68 -11.66
C THR A 35 11.24 7.80 -11.04
N PHE A 36 11.77 8.22 -9.89
CA PHE A 36 12.75 7.46 -9.13
C PHE A 36 12.23 6.11 -8.67
N SER A 37 11.01 6.05 -8.12
CA SER A 37 10.44 4.77 -7.68
C SER A 37 10.18 3.84 -8.85
N PHE A 38 9.76 4.36 -10.02
CA PHE A 38 9.69 3.55 -11.23
C PHE A 38 11.04 2.91 -11.56
N ASP A 39 12.12 3.69 -11.58
CA ASP A 39 13.46 3.18 -11.84
C ASP A 39 13.95 2.18 -10.77
N LEU A 40 13.62 2.44 -9.51
CA LEU A 40 13.94 1.58 -8.37
C LEU A 40 13.25 0.21 -8.49
N PHE A 41 11.92 0.18 -8.65
CA PHE A 41 11.16 -1.07 -8.77
C PHE A 41 11.49 -1.85 -10.06
N HIS A 42 12.02 -1.19 -11.10
CA HIS A 42 12.46 -1.87 -12.32
C HIS A 42 13.96 -2.21 -12.32
N GLY A 43 14.65 -2.10 -11.18
CA GLY A 43 16.04 -2.54 -11.02
C GLY A 43 17.07 -1.71 -11.78
N LYS A 44 16.74 -0.44 -12.11
CA LYS A 44 17.67 0.50 -12.76
C LYS A 44 18.61 1.17 -11.76
N ILE A 45 18.31 1.08 -10.47
CA ILE A 45 19.20 1.49 -9.39
C ILE A 45 20.25 0.36 -9.16
N PRO A 46 21.56 0.65 -9.23
CA PRO A 46 22.62 -0.37 -9.21
C PRO A 46 22.63 -1.31 -8.00
N GLU A 47 22.04 -0.92 -6.87
CA GLU A 47 22.06 -1.72 -5.65
C GLU A 47 20.93 -2.76 -5.60
N PHE A 48 19.88 -2.59 -6.41
CA PHE A 48 18.64 -3.35 -6.34
C PHE A 48 18.41 -4.22 -7.59
N GLN A 49 17.71 -5.33 -7.37
CA GLN A 49 17.12 -6.12 -8.46
C GLN A 49 15.77 -5.52 -8.86
N PRO A 50 15.27 -5.83 -10.07
CA PRO A 50 13.87 -5.58 -10.39
C PRO A 50 12.97 -6.26 -9.36
N CYS A 51 11.88 -5.59 -9.00
CA CYS A 51 10.83 -6.09 -8.14
C CYS A 51 10.24 -7.37 -8.75
N ASP A 52 10.15 -8.41 -7.93
CA ASP A 52 9.67 -9.74 -8.33
C ASP A 52 8.56 -10.27 -7.40
N THR A 53 7.97 -9.38 -6.60
CA THR A 53 6.70 -9.60 -5.90
C THR A 53 5.53 -9.51 -6.89
N ALA A 54 4.46 -10.27 -6.64
CA ALA A 54 3.27 -10.36 -7.49
C ALA A 54 2.16 -9.38 -7.07
N PHE A 55 2.19 -8.89 -5.83
CA PHE A 55 1.21 -8.02 -5.20
C PHE A 55 1.83 -6.71 -4.72
N HIS A 56 2.90 -6.78 -3.92
CA HIS A 56 3.54 -5.58 -3.36
C HIS A 56 4.59 -5.02 -4.33
N ASP A 57 4.13 -4.47 -5.46
CA ASP A 57 4.96 -3.97 -6.56
C ASP A 57 4.77 -2.46 -6.82
N PHE A 58 5.31 -1.98 -7.95
CA PHE A 58 5.16 -0.59 -8.36
C PHE A 58 3.70 -0.17 -8.57
N GLU A 59 2.87 -1.07 -9.12
CA GLU A 59 1.45 -0.80 -9.35
C GLU A 59 0.73 -0.56 -8.02
N HIS A 60 0.92 -1.45 -7.03
CA HIS A 60 0.36 -1.27 -5.70
C HIS A 60 0.85 0.03 -5.04
N THR A 61 2.15 0.32 -5.15
CA THR A 61 2.75 1.57 -4.64
C THR A 61 2.08 2.82 -5.22
N MET A 62 1.74 2.81 -6.52
CA MET A 62 1.04 3.92 -7.16
C MET A 62 -0.42 4.02 -6.76
N GLN A 63 -1.10 2.89 -6.55
CA GLN A 63 -2.49 2.84 -6.07
C GLN A 63 -2.61 3.40 -4.64
N ALA A 64 -1.71 3.00 -3.73
CA ALA A 64 -1.59 3.55 -2.38
C ALA A 64 -1.28 5.05 -2.40
N THR A 65 -0.29 5.46 -3.20
CA THR A 65 0.10 6.88 -3.32
C THR A 65 -1.04 7.75 -3.84
N ALA A 66 -1.81 7.28 -4.83
CA ALA A 66 -2.98 8.01 -5.33
C ALA A 66 -4.04 8.23 -4.23
N ALA A 67 -4.30 7.21 -3.39
CA ALA A 67 -5.21 7.34 -2.26
C ALA A 67 -4.73 8.33 -1.20
N VAL A 68 -3.42 8.36 -0.91
CA VAL A 68 -2.82 9.37 -0.01
C VAL A 68 -3.00 10.78 -0.57
N VAL A 69 -2.78 10.99 -1.87
CA VAL A 69 -2.94 12.29 -2.53
C VAL A 69 -4.40 12.76 -2.49
N ASP A 70 -5.34 11.85 -2.71
CA ASP A 70 -6.77 12.17 -2.60
C ASP A 70 -7.19 12.53 -1.17
N LEU A 71 -6.64 11.84 -0.17
CA LEU A 71 -6.84 12.18 1.25
C LEU A 71 -6.27 13.56 1.58
N LEU A 72 -5.06 13.88 1.12
CA LEU A 72 -4.45 15.21 1.29
C LEU A 72 -5.28 16.32 0.64
N ALA A 73 -5.78 16.08 -0.59
CA ALA A 73 -6.65 17.01 -1.30
C ALA A 73 -7.95 17.27 -0.53
N ALA A 74 -8.59 16.21 -0.05
CA ALA A 74 -9.82 16.32 0.72
C ALA A 74 -9.60 17.01 2.07
N HIS A 75 -8.50 16.68 2.76
CA HIS A 75 -8.07 17.34 3.98
C HIS A 75 -7.93 18.85 3.78
N ARG A 76 -7.25 19.29 2.71
CA ARG A 76 -7.07 20.73 2.41
C ARG A 76 -8.38 21.46 2.14
N ARG A 77 -9.36 20.79 1.54
CA ARG A 77 -10.69 21.37 1.28
C ARG A 77 -11.55 21.48 2.54
N ASN A 78 -11.18 20.81 3.63
CA ASN A 78 -11.93 20.87 4.89
C ASN A 78 -11.58 22.14 5.68
N PRO A 79 -12.50 23.11 5.83
CA PRO A 79 -12.22 24.39 6.48
C PRO A 79 -12.06 24.27 8.00
N PHE A 80 -12.41 23.12 8.59
CA PHE A 80 -12.34 22.88 10.04
C PHE A 80 -11.04 22.18 10.46
N MET A 81 -10.19 21.78 9.52
CA MET A 81 -8.92 21.10 9.82
C MET A 81 -7.73 22.05 9.70
N THR A 82 -6.70 21.83 10.53
CA THR A 82 -5.46 22.60 10.45
C THR A 82 -4.75 22.35 9.14
N SER A 83 -4.52 23.41 8.35
CA SER A 83 -3.90 23.28 7.03
C SER A 83 -2.50 22.68 7.09
N LEU A 84 -2.26 21.66 6.26
CA LEU A 84 -0.94 21.09 6.00
C LEU A 84 -0.20 21.95 4.97
N LYS A 85 1.10 22.16 5.19
CA LYS A 85 1.96 22.88 4.25
C LYS A 85 2.33 21.97 3.07
N GLN A 86 2.85 22.57 2.01
CA GLN A 86 3.37 21.80 0.87
C GLN A 86 4.41 20.75 1.29
N ARG A 87 5.33 21.11 2.20
CA ARG A 87 6.34 20.16 2.68
C ARG A 87 5.73 18.95 3.39
N ASP A 88 4.62 19.12 4.11
CA ASP A 88 3.91 18.01 4.76
C ASP A 88 3.36 17.01 3.73
N TRP A 89 2.90 17.51 2.57
CA TRP A 89 2.46 16.66 1.46
C TRP A 89 3.61 15.91 0.83
N GLU A 90 4.75 16.56 0.62
CA GLU A 90 5.96 15.92 0.10
C GLU A 90 6.44 14.79 1.02
N LEU A 91 6.35 14.96 2.35
CA LEU A 91 6.68 13.92 3.32
C LEU A 91 5.71 12.74 3.25
N ALA A 92 4.40 13.00 3.16
CA ALA A 92 3.38 11.97 3.03
C ALA A 92 3.53 11.17 1.72
N ILE A 93 3.77 11.86 0.60
CA ILE A 93 3.98 11.24 -0.72
C ILE A 93 5.29 10.45 -0.75
N ALA A 94 6.37 10.97 -0.16
CA ALA A 94 7.63 10.22 -0.06
C ALA A 94 7.44 8.93 0.77
N ALA A 95 6.75 9.02 1.90
CA ALA A 95 6.43 7.84 2.71
C ALA A 95 5.60 6.82 1.93
N SER A 96 4.54 7.23 1.24
CA SER A 96 3.70 6.31 0.44
C SER A 96 4.44 5.70 -0.74
N ILE A 97 5.34 6.43 -1.39
CA ILE A 97 6.14 5.90 -2.51
C ILE A 97 7.16 4.86 -2.01
N LEU A 98 7.69 5.00 -0.79
CA LEU A 98 8.72 4.11 -0.28
C LEU A 98 8.23 3.01 0.67
N HIS A 99 6.97 3.03 1.10
CA HIS A 99 6.46 2.15 2.16
C HIS A 99 6.69 0.65 1.91
N ASP A 100 6.71 0.22 0.65
CA ASP A 100 6.90 -1.17 0.22
C ASP A 100 8.24 -1.46 -0.46
N THR A 101 9.13 -0.48 -0.51
CA THR A 101 10.47 -0.70 -1.08
C THR A 101 11.26 -1.75 -0.31
N GLY A 102 10.89 -2.05 0.93
CA GLY A 102 11.45 -3.11 1.75
C GLY A 102 11.31 -4.51 1.16
N TYR A 103 10.39 -4.73 0.21
CA TYR A 103 10.32 -5.96 -0.57
C TYR A 103 11.47 -6.12 -1.57
N LEU A 104 12.11 -5.02 -2.00
CA LEU A 104 13.16 -5.08 -3.01
C LEU A 104 14.38 -5.86 -2.51
N LYS A 105 14.88 -6.75 -3.36
CA LYS A 105 16.10 -7.51 -3.15
C LYS A 105 17.33 -6.68 -3.55
N ARG A 106 18.42 -6.82 -2.79
CA ARG A 106 19.75 -6.33 -3.21
C ARG A 106 20.30 -7.24 -4.30
N ARG A 107 21.22 -6.76 -5.16
CA ARG A 107 21.75 -7.55 -6.30
C ARG A 107 22.39 -8.89 -5.95
N ASN A 108 22.96 -9.02 -4.76
CA ASN A 108 23.59 -10.25 -4.30
C ASN A 108 22.61 -11.27 -3.70
N ASP A 109 21.33 -10.91 -3.58
CA ASP A 109 20.31 -11.76 -2.99
C ASP A 109 19.60 -12.63 -4.05
N ILE A 110 20.17 -13.81 -4.30
CA ILE A 110 19.76 -14.70 -5.41
C ILE A 110 18.70 -15.75 -5.05
N ASP A 111 18.24 -15.78 -3.80
CA ASP A 111 17.30 -16.78 -3.30
C ASP A 111 15.88 -16.21 -3.14
N GLY A 112 14.85 -16.98 -3.47
CA GLY A 112 13.45 -16.53 -3.40
C GLY A 112 13.15 -15.24 -4.18
N SER A 113 11.95 -14.71 -3.99
CA SER A 113 11.51 -13.37 -4.38
C SER A 113 11.62 -12.39 -3.22
N GLY A 114 11.28 -11.12 -3.46
CA GLY A 114 11.13 -10.11 -2.42
C GLY A 114 10.12 -10.48 -1.33
N ALA A 115 9.14 -11.34 -1.63
CA ALA A 115 8.05 -11.72 -0.71
C ALA A 115 8.56 -12.33 0.61
N LYS A 116 9.73 -12.97 0.60
CA LYS A 116 10.36 -13.47 1.83
C LYS A 116 10.60 -12.39 2.89
N TYR A 117 10.63 -11.12 2.49
CA TYR A 117 10.81 -9.98 3.39
C TYR A 117 9.51 -9.46 3.99
N SER A 118 8.33 -10.03 3.74
CA SER A 118 7.06 -9.54 4.29
C SER A 118 7.07 -9.28 5.80
N ALA A 119 7.76 -10.11 6.59
CA ALA A 119 7.80 -9.91 8.05
C ALA A 119 8.64 -8.71 8.50
N ILE A 120 9.54 -8.21 7.65
CA ILE A 120 10.48 -7.13 7.97
C ILE A 120 10.46 -5.98 6.95
N HIS A 121 9.52 -6.00 5.99
CA HIS A 121 9.49 -5.05 4.87
C HIS A 121 9.39 -3.62 5.38
N VAL A 122 8.52 -3.31 6.35
CA VAL A 122 8.38 -1.97 6.95
C VAL A 122 9.72 -1.43 7.44
N GLY A 123 10.45 -2.22 8.25
CA GLY A 123 11.77 -1.82 8.75
C GLY A 123 12.78 -1.61 7.62
N ARG A 124 12.78 -2.49 6.61
CA ARG A 124 13.63 -2.34 5.41
C ARG A 124 13.27 -1.09 4.60
N SER A 125 11.99 -0.78 4.44
CA SER A 125 11.50 0.44 3.79
C SER A 125 11.97 1.69 4.52
N CYS A 126 11.95 1.69 5.87
CA CYS A 126 12.52 2.76 6.67
C CYS A 126 14.02 2.95 6.43
N PHE A 127 14.79 1.86 6.30
CA PHE A 127 16.21 1.94 5.93
C PHE A 127 16.42 2.48 4.51
N HIS A 128 15.62 2.03 3.54
CA HIS A 128 15.67 2.56 2.18
C HIS A 128 15.33 4.06 2.13
N ALA A 129 14.32 4.50 2.88
CA ALA A 129 14.00 5.92 2.99
C ALA A 129 15.17 6.73 3.55
N TRP A 130 15.84 6.23 4.60
CA TRP A 130 17.02 6.87 5.19
C TRP A 130 18.18 7.00 4.20
N ASP A 131 18.45 5.96 3.41
CA ASP A 131 19.58 5.92 2.48
C ASP A 131 19.31 6.72 1.20
N LEU A 132 18.09 6.66 0.65
CA LEU A 132 17.78 7.14 -0.70
C LEU A 132 17.29 8.59 -0.72
N LEU A 133 16.48 9.01 0.26
CA LEU A 133 15.85 10.33 0.26
C LEU A 133 16.77 11.53 0.54
N PRO A 134 17.96 11.42 1.19
CA PRO A 134 18.90 12.54 1.26
C PRO A 134 19.27 13.12 -0.10
N SER A 135 19.32 12.30 -1.15
CA SER A 135 19.61 12.74 -2.53
C SER A 135 18.52 13.65 -3.12
N PHE A 136 17.33 13.67 -2.52
CA PHE A 136 16.20 14.54 -2.86
C PHE A 136 16.05 15.73 -1.91
N GLY A 137 17.03 15.96 -1.03
CA GLY A 137 17.06 17.11 -0.11
C GLY A 137 16.23 16.94 1.16
N PHE A 138 15.86 15.71 1.54
CA PHE A 138 15.22 15.46 2.83
C PHE A 138 16.25 15.50 3.97
N THR A 139 15.92 16.21 5.04
CA THR A 139 16.75 16.35 6.24
C THR A 139 16.57 15.17 7.21
N GLY A 140 17.49 14.96 8.15
CA GLY A 140 17.38 13.87 9.14
C GLY A 140 16.07 13.90 9.95
N ASP A 141 15.58 15.09 10.29
CA ASP A 141 14.32 15.29 11.00
C ASP A 141 13.10 14.85 10.18
N GLU A 142 13.13 15.13 8.88
CA GLU A 142 12.11 14.74 7.91
C GLU A 142 12.16 13.24 7.62
N LEU A 143 13.36 12.65 7.54
CA LEU A 143 13.53 11.20 7.38
C LEU A 143 12.92 10.44 8.55
N ARG A 144 13.14 10.89 9.80
CA ARG A 144 12.48 10.29 10.98
C ARG A 144 10.95 10.36 10.85
N GLN A 145 10.41 11.49 10.39
CA GLN A 145 8.96 11.64 10.19
C GLN A 145 8.44 10.71 9.09
N ILE A 146 9.14 10.60 7.95
CA ILE A 146 8.81 9.67 6.87
C ILE A 146 8.85 8.21 7.36
N GLN A 147 9.88 7.84 8.13
CA GLN A 147 9.98 6.50 8.71
C GLN A 147 8.81 6.19 9.65
N ASN A 148 8.40 7.14 10.49
CA ASN A 148 7.21 6.96 11.33
C ASN A 148 5.93 6.80 10.50
N ALA A 149 5.80 7.55 9.39
CA ALA A 149 4.67 7.41 8.48
C ALA A 149 4.67 6.07 7.73
N ILE A 150 5.85 5.54 7.37
CA ILE A 150 5.99 4.16 6.84
C ILE A 150 5.62 3.14 7.92
N CYS A 151 6.08 3.31 9.17
CA CYS A 151 5.68 2.44 10.27
C CYS A 151 4.17 2.40 10.52
N ALA A 152 3.44 3.47 10.16
CA ALA A 152 1.99 3.53 10.23
C ALA A 152 1.25 2.55 9.28
N THR A 153 1.94 1.94 8.31
CA THR A 153 1.38 0.90 7.41
C THR A 153 1.53 -0.52 7.96
N ALA A 154 2.29 -0.70 9.05
CA ALA A 154 2.55 -2.04 9.58
C ALA A 154 1.26 -2.75 10.04
N ILE A 155 1.13 -4.05 9.73
CA ILE A 155 -0.07 -4.85 10.03
C ILE A 155 -0.46 -4.82 11.52
N SER A 156 0.50 -4.65 12.43
CA SER A 156 0.27 -4.62 13.87
C SER A 156 0.63 -3.28 14.49
N VAL A 157 0.55 -2.19 13.73
CA VAL A 157 0.88 -0.86 14.27
C VAL A 157 -0.07 -0.49 15.40
N CYS A 158 0.51 0.12 16.43
CA CYS A 158 -0.18 0.89 17.46
C CYS A 158 0.24 2.35 17.26
N MET A 159 -0.67 3.19 16.78
CA MET A 159 -0.32 4.57 16.41
C MET A 159 0.15 5.41 17.61
N ASP A 160 -0.31 5.07 18.82
CA ASP A 160 0.05 5.74 20.07
C ASP A 160 1.47 5.38 20.56
N GLU A 161 2.07 4.30 20.04
CA GLU A 161 3.44 3.87 20.38
C GLU A 161 4.51 4.44 19.43
N LEU A 162 4.10 4.99 18.28
CA LEU A 162 5.03 5.60 17.33
C LEU A 162 5.51 6.98 17.84
N PRO A 163 6.80 7.32 17.67
CA PRO A 163 7.40 8.53 18.24
C PRO A 163 7.10 9.78 17.39
N PHE A 164 5.82 10.10 17.18
CA PHE A 164 5.38 11.34 16.56
C PHE A 164 5.62 12.53 17.49
N ARG A 165 6.18 13.63 16.97
CA ARG A 165 6.50 14.82 17.78
C ARG A 165 5.28 15.67 18.11
N ASP A 166 4.32 15.71 17.20
CA ASP A 166 3.17 16.59 17.26
C ASP A 166 1.97 15.98 16.52
N PRO A 167 0.76 16.53 16.68
CA PRO A 167 -0.44 16.04 15.98
C PRO A 167 -0.34 16.09 14.44
N ARG A 168 0.52 16.95 13.87
CA ARG A 168 0.73 17.05 12.42
C ARG A 168 1.47 15.81 11.91
N GLU A 169 2.54 15.39 12.59
CA GLU A 169 3.25 14.15 12.22
C GLU A 169 2.35 12.91 12.35
N TRP A 170 1.56 12.84 13.42
CA TRP A 170 0.60 11.76 13.62
C TRP A 170 -0.43 11.70 12.48
N LEU A 171 -0.97 12.86 12.08
CA LEU A 171 -1.93 12.96 10.99
C LEU A 171 -1.34 12.48 9.67
N ILE A 172 -0.09 12.83 9.36
CA ILE A 172 0.61 12.35 8.16
C ILE A 172 0.76 10.83 8.18
N GLY A 173 1.14 10.24 9.32
CA GLY A 173 1.15 8.79 9.48
C GLY A 173 -0.22 8.15 9.27
N ALA A 174 -1.27 8.73 9.85
CA ALA A 174 -2.64 8.24 9.70
C ALA A 174 -3.14 8.33 8.25
N LEU A 175 -2.81 9.40 7.53
CA LEU A 175 -3.12 9.56 6.11
C LEU A 175 -2.41 8.51 5.25
N VAL A 176 -1.14 8.23 5.53
CA VAL A 176 -0.35 7.21 4.80
C VAL A 176 -0.89 5.81 5.05
N GLY A 177 -1.09 5.40 6.31
CA GLY A 177 -1.65 4.08 6.64
C GLY A 177 -3.07 3.89 6.11
N THR A 178 -3.92 4.93 6.20
CA THR A 178 -5.25 4.91 5.58
C THR A 178 -5.16 4.75 4.07
N GLY A 179 -4.31 5.54 3.42
CA GLY A 179 -4.16 5.52 1.96
C GLY A 179 -3.64 4.19 1.42
N ASP A 180 -2.70 3.55 2.11
CA ASP A 180 -2.24 2.20 1.79
C ASP A 180 -3.40 1.20 1.74
N MET A 181 -4.17 1.12 2.83
CA MET A 181 -5.28 0.16 2.93
C MET A 181 -6.42 0.45 1.94
N LEU A 182 -6.77 1.73 1.77
CA LEU A 182 -7.79 2.13 0.79
C LEU A 182 -7.31 1.87 -0.64
N GLY A 183 -6.07 2.24 -0.97
CA GLY A 183 -5.46 2.05 -2.28
C GLY A 183 -5.41 0.58 -2.66
N GLN A 184 -4.99 -0.28 -1.73
CA GLN A 184 -4.96 -1.72 -1.93
C GLN A 184 -6.35 -2.31 -2.22
N MET A 185 -7.31 -2.13 -1.32
CA MET A 185 -8.59 -2.85 -1.41
C MET A 185 -9.54 -2.24 -2.45
N ALA A 186 -9.40 -0.95 -2.75
CA ALA A 186 -10.19 -0.27 -3.77
C ALA A 186 -9.59 -0.39 -5.18
N ALA A 187 -8.37 -0.92 -5.33
CA ALA A 187 -7.78 -1.12 -6.65
C ALA A 187 -8.69 -1.97 -7.55
N GLU A 188 -8.82 -1.60 -8.82
CA GLU A 188 -9.72 -2.29 -9.74
C GLU A 188 -9.32 -3.75 -9.99
N ASP A 189 -8.02 -4.01 -9.96
CA ASP A 189 -7.40 -5.33 -10.13
C ASP A 189 -7.21 -6.09 -8.80
N TYR A 190 -7.64 -5.54 -7.66
CA TYR A 190 -7.49 -6.18 -6.35
C TYR A 190 -7.96 -7.65 -6.34
N PRO A 191 -9.17 -8.01 -6.83
CA PRO A 191 -9.62 -9.40 -6.86
C PRO A 191 -8.70 -10.33 -7.64
N GLU A 192 -8.22 -9.88 -8.81
CA GLU A 192 -7.34 -10.64 -9.69
C GLU A 192 -5.94 -10.84 -9.08
N ARG A 193 -5.47 -9.88 -8.29
CA ARG A 193 -4.14 -9.91 -7.66
C ARG A 193 -4.06 -10.77 -6.40
N LEU A 194 -5.19 -11.19 -5.81
CA LEU A 194 -5.19 -12.03 -4.60
C LEU A 194 -4.49 -13.39 -4.79
N ALA A 195 -4.43 -13.93 -6.00
CA ALA A 195 -3.62 -15.11 -6.29
C ALA A 195 -2.12 -14.85 -6.08
N GLY A 196 -1.63 -13.68 -6.52
CA GLY A 196 -0.27 -13.21 -6.27
C GLY A 196 -0.01 -13.02 -4.77
N LEU A 197 -0.91 -12.34 -4.06
CA LEU A 197 -0.80 -12.14 -2.61
C LEU A 197 -0.70 -13.45 -1.84
N TYR A 198 -1.50 -14.46 -2.23
CA TYR A 198 -1.42 -15.79 -1.63
C TYR A 198 -0.04 -16.44 -1.82
N LEU A 199 0.55 -16.32 -3.01
CA LEU A 199 1.88 -16.87 -3.28
C LEU A 199 2.95 -16.18 -2.45
N GLU A 200 2.85 -14.85 -2.29
CA GLU A 200 3.77 -14.11 -1.43
C GLU A 200 3.67 -14.54 0.04
N PHE A 201 2.46 -14.69 0.57
CA PHE A 201 2.27 -15.19 1.95
C PHE A 201 2.86 -16.59 2.14
N ARG A 202 2.72 -17.48 1.15
CA ARG A 202 3.32 -18.81 1.20
C ARG A 202 4.84 -18.74 1.25
N GLU A 203 5.44 -17.90 0.41
CA GLU A 203 6.89 -17.75 0.39
C GLU A 203 7.40 -17.12 1.70
N ALA A 204 6.77 -16.03 2.15
CA ALA A 204 7.07 -15.41 3.43
C ALA A 204 7.02 -16.42 4.58
N ALA A 205 6.00 -17.29 4.61
CA ALA A 205 5.90 -18.34 5.62
C ALA A 205 7.02 -19.39 5.51
N ALA A 206 7.47 -19.74 4.29
CA ALA A 206 8.56 -20.69 4.08
C ALA A 206 9.93 -20.13 4.52
N PHE A 207 10.16 -18.83 4.33
CA PHE A 207 11.42 -18.16 4.71
C PHE A 207 11.42 -17.67 6.17
N SER A 208 10.25 -17.48 6.77
CA SER A 208 10.13 -17.07 8.15
C SER A 208 10.56 -18.19 9.10
N ARG A 209 11.74 -18.06 9.72
CA ARG A 209 12.14 -18.86 10.90
C ARG A 209 11.29 -18.57 12.14
N LEU A 210 10.54 -17.47 12.13
CA LEU A 210 9.55 -17.16 13.15
C LEU A 210 8.32 -18.05 12.89
N GLN A 211 8.19 -19.15 13.64
CA GLN A 211 7.07 -20.10 13.62
C GLN A 211 5.67 -19.48 13.85
N LYS A 212 5.56 -18.15 13.98
CA LYS A 212 4.34 -17.40 14.31
C LYS A 212 4.20 -16.09 13.54
N ALA A 213 4.76 -15.97 12.34
CA ALA A 213 4.43 -14.81 11.52
C ALA A 213 2.97 -14.90 11.04
N SER A 214 2.20 -13.81 11.16
CA SER A 214 0.78 -13.69 10.81
C SER A 214 0.46 -13.97 9.33
N PHE A 215 1.45 -14.33 8.52
CA PHE A 215 1.32 -14.61 7.09
C PHE A 215 0.90 -16.06 6.79
N ALA A 216 1.01 -16.99 7.75
CA ALA A 216 0.55 -18.38 7.62
C ALA A 216 -0.96 -18.58 7.86
N VAL A 217 -1.77 -17.51 7.74
CA VAL A 217 -3.20 -17.54 8.10
C VAL A 217 -4.04 -18.32 7.08
N HIS A 218 -3.67 -18.29 5.80
CA HIS A 218 -4.48 -18.87 4.73
C HIS A 218 -3.91 -20.19 4.22
N LYS A 219 -4.70 -21.26 4.34
CA LYS A 219 -4.28 -22.62 3.94
C LYS A 219 -4.30 -22.83 2.42
N SER A 220 -5.07 -22.02 1.70
CA SER A 220 -5.25 -22.10 0.25
C SER A 220 -5.66 -20.74 -0.33
N LEU A 221 -5.57 -20.58 -1.66
CA LEU A 221 -6.15 -19.42 -2.33
C LEU A 221 -7.65 -19.28 -2.02
N LEU A 222 -8.40 -20.37 -2.05
CA LEU A 222 -9.84 -20.36 -1.71
C LEU A 222 -10.10 -19.82 -0.28
N ASP A 223 -9.21 -20.16 0.66
CA ASP A 223 -9.29 -19.69 2.05
C ASP A 223 -8.98 -18.19 2.15
N LEU A 224 -8.00 -17.68 1.39
CA LEU A 224 -7.75 -16.24 1.27
C LEU A 224 -8.96 -15.49 0.70
N LEU A 225 -9.52 -15.98 -0.42
CA LEU A 225 -10.68 -15.35 -1.06
C LEU A 225 -11.87 -15.29 -0.09
N ARG A 226 -12.22 -16.42 0.57
CA ARG A 226 -13.29 -16.47 1.58
C ARG A 226 -13.00 -15.59 2.80
N GLY A 227 -11.73 -15.44 3.16
CA GLY A 227 -11.31 -14.62 4.28
C GLY A 227 -11.37 -13.12 4.02
N THR A 228 -11.50 -12.68 2.76
CA THR A 228 -11.35 -11.27 2.38
C THR A 228 -12.40 -10.36 3.03
N GLU A 229 -13.66 -10.79 3.11
CA GLU A 229 -14.72 -10.01 3.77
C GLU A 229 -14.48 -9.89 5.29
N LYS A 230 -13.98 -10.96 5.91
CA LYS A 230 -13.59 -10.95 7.33
C LYS A 230 -12.35 -10.09 7.59
N PHE A 231 -11.40 -10.09 6.67
CA PHE A 231 -10.24 -9.19 6.71
C PHE A 231 -10.70 -7.73 6.69
N TYR A 232 -11.64 -7.37 5.80
CA TYR A 232 -12.17 -6.01 5.75
C TYR A 232 -12.96 -5.62 7.01
N SER A 233 -13.97 -6.42 7.36
CA SER A 233 -14.88 -6.12 8.48
C SER A 233 -14.22 -6.22 9.85
N GLY A 234 -13.18 -7.06 9.98
CA GLY A 234 -12.44 -7.24 11.23
C GLY A 234 -11.21 -6.35 11.31
N TYR A 235 -10.22 -6.57 10.45
CA TYR A 235 -8.93 -5.91 10.53
C TYR A 235 -8.98 -4.49 9.98
N VAL A 236 -9.38 -4.32 8.71
CA VAL A 236 -9.30 -3.01 8.02
C VAL A 236 -10.19 -1.98 8.69
N THR A 237 -11.43 -2.35 9.03
CA THR A 237 -12.35 -1.45 9.72
C THR A 237 -11.80 -1.05 11.10
N ARG A 238 -11.18 -1.98 11.84
CA ARG A 238 -10.50 -1.65 13.12
C ARG A 238 -9.38 -0.62 12.90
N MET A 239 -8.52 -0.82 11.90
CA MET A 239 -7.44 0.11 11.61
C MET A 239 -7.96 1.50 11.23
N LEU A 240 -8.91 1.56 10.31
CA LEU A 240 -9.54 2.80 9.84
C LEU A 240 -10.21 3.57 10.98
N GLU A 241 -10.90 2.89 11.89
CA GLU A 241 -11.65 3.53 12.97
C GLU A 241 -10.81 3.84 14.20
N GLN A 242 -9.93 2.92 14.61
CA GLN A 242 -9.26 2.98 15.92
C GLN A 242 -7.83 3.50 15.82
N GLU A 243 -7.03 2.97 14.90
CA GLU A 243 -5.62 3.38 14.76
C GLU A 243 -5.53 4.71 14.01
N TRP A 244 -6.22 4.85 12.87
CA TRP A 244 -6.20 6.06 12.04
C TRP A 244 -7.38 7.01 12.29
N LYS A 245 -8.14 6.78 13.38
CA LYS A 245 -9.19 7.67 13.93
C LYS A 245 -10.21 8.20 12.90
N GLY A 246 -10.60 7.36 11.95
CA GLY A 246 -11.64 7.69 10.96
C GLY A 246 -11.21 8.72 9.90
N VAL A 247 -9.90 8.96 9.72
CA VAL A 247 -9.38 9.94 8.75
C VAL A 247 -9.93 9.72 7.34
N TYR A 248 -10.22 8.48 6.94
CA TYR A 248 -10.79 8.17 5.62
C TYR A 248 -12.13 8.89 5.33
N ARG A 249 -12.89 9.28 6.35
CA ARG A 249 -14.19 9.97 6.21
C ARG A 249 -14.08 11.38 5.64
N ILE A 250 -12.88 11.96 5.61
CA ILE A 250 -12.67 13.24 4.89
C ILE A 250 -12.98 13.12 3.40
N LEU A 251 -12.98 11.89 2.86
CA LEU A 251 -13.33 11.59 1.47
C LEU A 251 -14.85 11.45 1.24
N ASP A 252 -15.67 11.56 2.29
CA ASP A 252 -17.11 11.44 2.17
C ASP A 252 -17.67 12.61 1.35
N ASP A 253 -18.57 12.31 0.41
CA ASP A 253 -19.30 13.32 -0.35
C ASP A 253 -20.38 14.01 0.51
N SER A 254 -21.07 15.00 -0.05
CA SER A 254 -22.14 15.73 0.65
C SER A 254 -23.32 14.85 1.10
N HIS A 255 -23.40 13.61 0.63
CA HIS A 255 -24.42 12.63 0.99
C HIS A 255 -23.86 11.53 1.93
N GLY A 256 -22.62 11.68 2.41
CA GLY A 256 -21.96 10.71 3.27
C GLY A 256 -21.46 9.46 2.56
N ARG A 257 -21.34 9.48 1.23
CA ARG A 257 -20.80 8.32 0.47
C ARG A 257 -19.30 8.45 0.29
N ASN A 258 -18.61 7.32 0.40
CA ASN A 258 -17.17 7.25 0.25
C ASN A 258 -16.79 6.34 -0.92
N ARG A 259 -16.24 6.92 -1.98
CA ARG A 259 -15.94 6.19 -3.23
C ARG A 259 -14.98 5.01 -3.02
N TYR A 260 -14.04 5.10 -2.08
CA TYR A 260 -13.12 4.00 -1.78
C TYR A 260 -13.86 2.87 -1.10
N ILE A 261 -14.69 3.18 -0.09
CA ILE A 261 -15.49 2.18 0.60
C ILE A 261 -16.47 1.48 -0.35
N ASP A 262 -17.12 2.21 -1.25
CA ASP A 262 -18.04 1.64 -2.24
C ASP A 262 -17.31 0.73 -3.25
N ARG A 263 -16.10 1.13 -3.66
CA ARG A 263 -15.26 0.29 -4.52
C ARG A 263 -14.76 -0.96 -3.79
N ILE A 264 -14.36 -0.84 -2.52
CA ILE A 264 -13.98 -2.00 -1.67
C ILE A 264 -15.13 -2.99 -1.57
N ARG A 265 -16.36 -2.53 -1.30
CA ARG A 265 -17.56 -3.40 -1.25
C ARG A 265 -17.79 -4.12 -2.59
N THR A 266 -17.60 -3.41 -3.70
CA THR A 266 -17.70 -3.98 -5.05
C THR A 266 -16.64 -5.07 -5.26
N ASN A 267 -15.39 -4.82 -4.87
CA ASN A 267 -14.31 -5.78 -4.97
C ASN A 267 -14.51 -7.00 -4.07
N ILE A 268 -14.99 -6.82 -2.83
CA ILE A 268 -15.36 -7.94 -1.94
C ILE A 268 -16.44 -8.81 -2.60
N THR A 269 -17.45 -8.20 -3.24
CA THR A 269 -18.47 -8.94 -3.97
C THR A 269 -17.87 -9.77 -5.11
N ARG A 270 -16.95 -9.19 -5.90
CA ARG A 270 -16.21 -9.91 -6.96
C ARG A 270 -15.39 -11.07 -6.41
N VAL A 271 -14.67 -10.86 -5.31
CA VAL A 271 -13.87 -11.89 -4.63
C VAL A 271 -14.75 -13.05 -4.15
N ASN A 272 -15.91 -12.74 -3.56
CA ASN A 272 -16.87 -13.76 -3.12
C ASN A 272 -17.39 -14.59 -4.30
N LEU A 273 -17.67 -13.98 -5.45
CA LEU A 273 -18.05 -14.69 -6.68
C LEU A 273 -16.92 -15.60 -7.20
N MET A 274 -15.67 -15.10 -7.20
CA MET A 274 -14.49 -15.90 -7.57
C MET A 274 -14.32 -17.11 -6.64
N ALA A 275 -14.50 -16.93 -5.33
CA ALA A 275 -14.44 -18.01 -4.35
C ALA A 275 -15.50 -19.09 -4.60
N CYS A 276 -16.73 -18.67 -4.90
CA CYS A 276 -17.83 -19.58 -5.26
C CYS A 276 -17.52 -20.39 -6.52
N SER A 277 -17.03 -19.73 -7.58
CA SER A 277 -16.65 -20.39 -8.84
C SER A 277 -15.55 -21.43 -8.62
N LEU A 278 -14.48 -21.06 -7.90
CA LEU A 278 -13.36 -21.94 -7.61
C LEU A 278 -13.79 -23.17 -6.77
N ALA A 279 -14.69 -22.98 -5.80
CA ALA A 279 -15.22 -24.06 -4.97
C ALA A 279 -16.12 -25.04 -5.74
N SER A 280 -16.86 -24.55 -6.75
CA SER A 280 -17.70 -25.39 -7.61
C SER A 280 -16.86 -26.19 -8.61
N GLY A 281 -15.89 -25.56 -9.27
CA GLY A 281 -14.96 -26.25 -10.18
C GLY A 281 -14.15 -27.35 -9.47
N HIS A 282 -13.74 -27.14 -8.22
CA HIS A 282 -13.05 -28.17 -7.45
C HIS A 282 -13.95 -29.40 -7.18
N ARG A 283 -15.23 -29.18 -6.89
CA ARG A 283 -16.21 -30.27 -6.67
C ARG A 283 -16.46 -31.08 -7.93
N GLU A 284 -16.54 -30.45 -9.10
CA GLU A 284 -16.71 -31.16 -10.37
C GLU A 284 -15.50 -32.03 -10.74
N VAL A 285 -14.28 -31.52 -10.54
CA VAL A 285 -13.04 -32.30 -10.79
C VAL A 285 -12.95 -33.51 -9.88
N VAL A 286 -13.28 -33.35 -8.60
CA VAL A 286 -13.30 -34.45 -7.63
C VAL A 286 -14.37 -35.49 -8.00
N ALA A 287 -15.59 -35.05 -8.33
CA ALA A 287 -16.66 -35.95 -8.76
C ALA A 287 -16.31 -36.73 -10.03
N ARG A 288 -15.62 -36.11 -11.01
CA ARG A 288 -15.15 -36.79 -12.23
C ARG A 288 -14.05 -37.82 -11.96
N ARG A 289 -13.18 -37.60 -10.96
CA ARG A 289 -12.18 -38.60 -10.53
C ARG A 289 -12.84 -39.81 -9.86
N PHE A 290 -13.85 -39.60 -9.03
CA PHE A 290 -14.60 -40.69 -8.38
C PHE A 290 -15.49 -41.52 -9.33
N LEU A 291 -15.85 -40.97 -10.50
CA LEU A 291 -16.59 -41.70 -11.54
C LEU A 291 -15.67 -42.39 -12.56
N ALA A 292 -14.35 -42.21 -12.45
CA ALA A 292 -13.35 -42.79 -13.34
C ALA A 292 -12.52 -43.91 -12.67
N GLU A 293 -12.83 -44.25 -11.42
CA GLU A 293 -12.35 -45.43 -10.67
C GLU A 293 -13.49 -46.45 -10.54
#